data_AF-A0A967NST7-F1
#
_entry.id   AF-A0A967NST7-F1
#
_cell.length_a   1.000
_cell.length_b   1.000
_cell.length_c   1.000
_cell.angle_alpha   90.00
_cell.angle_beta   90.00
_cell.angle_gamma   90.00
#
_symmetry.space_group_name_H-M   'P 1'
#
loop_
_entity.id
_entity.type
_entity.pdbx_description
1 polymer ?
#
loop_
_entity_poly.entity_id
_entity_poly.type
_entity_poly.pdbx_seq_one_letter_code
_entity_poly.pdbx_strand_id
1 'polypeptide(L)' 'DEYQTKVELNGKIAWANTTDVVIKPDYPLGYGVEFIDIPDDVGTALRRCFG' A
#
# COMPACT_ATOMS: atom_id res chain seq x y z
N ASP A 1 -22.55 -7.36 -2.28
CA ASP A 1 -21.53 -8.30 -1.81
C ASP A 1 -20.23 -8.08 -2.56
N GLU A 2 -19.33 -7.28 -1.98
CA GLU A 2 -17.95 -7.19 -2.49
C GLU A 2 -17.16 -8.38 -1.95
N TYR A 3 -16.78 -9.29 -2.86
CA TYR A 3 -15.81 -10.33 -2.54
C TYR A 3 -14.45 -9.67 -2.31
N GLN A 4 -14.06 -9.56 -1.03
CA GLN A 4 -12.71 -9.15 -0.67
C GLN A 4 -11.77 -10.36 -0.76
N THR A 5 -10.95 -10.41 -1.80
CA THR A 5 -9.83 -11.37 -1.85
C THR A 5 -8.69 -10.81 -1.01
N LYS A 6 -8.37 -11.47 0.10
CA LYS A 6 -7.20 -11.15 0.92
C LYS A 6 -5.94 -11.58 0.17
N VAL A 7 -4.96 -10.69 0.15
CA VAL A 7 -3.65 -10.94 -0.46
C VAL A 7 -2.58 -10.58 0.58
N GLU A 8 -1.59 -11.45 0.73
CA GLU A 8 -0.40 -11.16 1.53
C GLU A 8 0.67 -10.52 0.65
N LEU A 9 1.26 -9.43 1.14
CA LEU A 9 2.25 -8.63 0.41
C LEU A 9 3.46 -8.39 1.29
N ASN A 10 4.65 -8.51 0.69
CA ASN A 10 5.91 -8.18 1.35
C ASN A 10 6.37 -6.80 0.88
N GLY A 11 6.60 -5.90 1.83
CA GLY A 11 6.98 -4.52 1.52
C GLY A 11 7.82 -3.87 2.61
N LYS A 12 8.38 -2.72 2.28
CA LYS A 12 9.05 -1.81 3.24
C LYS A 12 8.19 -0.58 3.45
N ILE A 13 8.25 -0.03 4.66
CA ILE A 13 7.62 1.26 4.95
C ILE A 13 8.38 2.34 4.18
N ALA A 14 7.68 3.05 3.30
CA ALA A 14 8.22 4.16 2.53
C ALA A 14 8.06 5.48 3.27
N TRP A 15 6.98 5.63 4.03
CA TRP A 15 6.72 6.78 4.89
C TRP A 15 5.73 6.42 6.00
N ALA A 16 5.78 7.17 7.10
CA ALA A 16 4.80 7.07 8.17
C ALA A 16 4.47 8.48 8.70
N ASN A 17 3.18 8.75 8.86
CA ASN A 17 2.63 9.91 9.54
C ASN A 17 1.92 9.43 10.80
N THR A 18 2.42 9.85 11.96
CA THR A 18 1.78 9.63 13.25
C THR A 18 1.18 10.94 13.76
N THR A 19 0.39 10.86 14.84
CA THR A 19 -0.14 12.06 15.51
C THR A 19 0.97 12.99 16.01
N ASP A 20 2.14 12.43 16.30
CA ASP A 20 3.28 13.16 16.86
C ASP A 20 4.26 13.64 15.78
N VAL A 21 4.36 12.91 14.66
CA VAL A 21 5.34 13.17 13.61
C VAL A 21 4.71 12.99 12.22
N VAL A 22 4.66 14.07 11.45
CA VAL A 22 4.17 14.07 10.07
C VAL A 22 5.34 14.31 9.12
N ILE A 23 5.72 13.28 8.36
CA ILE A 23 6.82 13.34 7.38
C ILE A 23 6.30 13.82 6.01
N LYS A 24 5.07 13.46 5.65
CA LYS A 24 4.40 13.85 4.40
C LYS A 24 3.08 14.58 4.67
N PRO A 25 3.06 15.93 4.72
CA PRO A 25 1.89 16.70 5.15
C PRO A 25 0.62 16.48 4.32
N ASP A 26 0.77 16.21 3.02
CA ASP A 26 -0.36 15.99 2.11
C ASP A 26 -0.97 14.59 2.20
N TYR A 27 -0.39 13.72 3.03
CA TYR A 27 -0.78 12.32 3.18
C TYR A 27 -1.49 12.11 4.52
N PRO A 28 -2.46 11.18 4.61
CA PRO A 28 -3.19 10.95 5.86
C PRO A 28 -2.29 10.38 6.96
N LEU A 29 -2.82 10.34 8.20
CA LEU A 29 -2.23 9.56 9.27
C LEU A 29 -2.21 8.08 8.88
N GLY A 30 -1.09 7.42 9.13
CA GLY A 30 -0.85 6.04 8.71
C GLY A 30 0.54 5.86 8.11
N TYR A 31 0.67 4.91 7.21
CA TYR A 31 1.93 4.61 6.55
C TYR A 31 1.68 4.21 5.09
N GLY A 32 2.67 4.48 4.25
CA GLY A 32 2.73 3.95 2.90
C GLY A 32 3.74 2.82 2.83
N VAL A 33 3.40 1.77 2.08
CA VAL A 33 4.27 0.63 1.85
C VAL A 33 4.73 0.67 0.39
N GLU A 34 6.05 0.54 0.19
CA GLU A 34 6.62 0.22 -1.12
C GLU A 34 6.77 -1.30 -1.19
N PHE A 35 6.10 -1.90 -2.18
CA PHE A 35 6.13 -3.34 -2.36
C PHE A 35 7.51 -3.80 -2.84
N ILE A 36 8.07 -4.80 -2.17
CA ILE A 36 9.36 -5.41 -2.55
C ILE A 36 9.11 -6.63 -3.42
N ASP A 37 8.06 -7.39 -3.08
CA ASP A 37 7.66 -8.59 -3.79
C ASP A 37 6.13 -8.62 -3.85
N ILE A 38 5.59 -8.75 -5.06
CA ILE A 38 4.16 -8.85 -5.33
C ILE A 38 3.97 -10.04 -6.27
N PRO A 39 3.07 -10.98 -5.95
CA PRO A 39 2.64 -11.99 -6.91
C PRO A 39 2.20 -11.38 -8.24
N ASP A 40 2.60 -11.97 -9.37
CA ASP A 40 2.37 -11.40 -10.71
C ASP A 40 0.88 -11.14 -11.02
N ASP A 41 -0.01 -12.00 -10.54
CA ASP A 41 -1.46 -11.88 -10.69
C ASP A 41 -2.00 -10.65 -9.93
N VAL A 42 -1.52 -10.43 -8.70
CA VAL A 42 -1.86 -9.26 -7.89
C VAL A 42 -1.27 -8.00 -8.49
N GLY A 43 0.00 -8.03 -8.92
CA GLY A 43 0.64 -6.91 -9.58
C GLY A 43 -0.09 -6.52 -10.87
N THR A 44 -0.54 -7.51 -11.65
CA THR A 44 -1.35 -7.29 -12.84
C THR A 44 -2.72 -6.70 -12.49
N ALA A 45 -3.39 -7.20 -11.46
CA ALA A 45 -4.67 -6.66 -11.00
C ALA A 45 -4.54 -5.21 -10.52
N LEU A 46 -3.53 -4.91 -9.71
CA LEU A 46 -3.27 -3.55 -9.22
C LEU A 46 -3.00 -2.56 -10.37
N ARG A 47 -2.18 -2.95 -11.36
CA ARG A 47 -1.93 -2.12 -12.55
C ARG A 47 -3.20 -1.88 -13.36
N ARG A 48 -4.11 -2.85 -13.44
CA ARG A 48 -5.40 -2.65 -14.13
C ARG A 48 -6.32 -1.69 -13.38
N CYS A 49 -6.27 -1.67 -12.05
CA CYS A 49 -7.13 -0.84 -11.23
C CYS A 49 -6.59 0.59 -11.02
N PHE A 50 -5.27 0.77 -10.99
CA PHE A 50 -4.63 2.01 -10.55
C PHE A 50 -3.48 2.50 -11.45
N GLY A 51 -3.13 1.75 -12.51
CA GLY A 51 -2.03 2.06 -13.44
C GLY A 51 -2.48 2.75 -14.72
#